data_AF-A0A357LW67-F1
#
_entry.id   AF-A0A357LW67-F1
#
_cell.length_a   1.000
_cell.length_b   1.000
_cell.length_c   1.000
_cell.angle_alpha   90.00
_cell.angle_beta   90.00
_cell.angle_gamma   90.00
#
_symmetry.space_group_name_H-M   'P 1'
#
loop_
_entity.id
_entity.type
_entity.pdbx_description
1 polymer ?
#
loop_
_entity_poly.entity_id
_entity_poly.type
_entity_poly.pdbx_seq_one_letter_code
_entity_poly.pdbx_strand_id
1 'polypeptide(L)'
;MRDSCLQDWMDRETLAESMIPMIGSLYRKKSIISSIYGRPVINRSVIDLLKAHRFVRHMENTELSVQETFPILEALTKMEVAHARIDLGKLAVKFRESGSSDLNAFLQEELAEITGKEATQPLNSDVVLYGFGRIGRLL
;
A
#
# COMPACT_ATOMS: atom_id res chain seq x y z
N MET A 1 -21.68 8.94 22.42
CA MET A 1 -20.94 9.77 21.44
C MET A 1 -19.44 9.80 21.70
N ARG A 2 -18.96 9.89 22.96
CA ARG A 2 -17.53 9.71 23.30
C ARG A 2 -17.03 8.27 23.10
N ASP A 3 -17.85 7.27 23.40
CA ASP A 3 -17.43 5.86 23.33
C ASP A 3 -17.21 5.38 21.88
N SER A 4 -17.98 5.88 20.90
CA SER A 4 -17.83 5.54 19.48
C SER A 4 -16.53 6.10 18.88
N CYS A 5 -16.13 7.32 19.22
CA CYS A 5 -14.86 7.90 18.76
C CYS A 5 -13.64 7.14 19.33
N LEU A 6 -13.74 6.70 20.58
CA LEU A 6 -12.70 5.90 21.23
C LEU A 6 -12.62 4.50 20.61
N GLN A 7 -13.76 3.88 20.35
CA GLN A 7 -13.83 2.58 19.67
C GLN A 7 -13.24 2.65 18.25
N ASP A 8 -13.64 3.64 17.44
CA ASP A 8 -13.10 3.84 16.09
C ASP A 8 -11.58 4.05 16.09
N TRP A 9 -11.05 4.73 17.11
CA TRP A 9 -9.62 4.94 17.27
C TRP A 9 -8.89 3.63 17.64
N MET A 10 -9.44 2.85 18.58
CA MET A 10 -8.89 1.54 18.95
C MET A 10 -8.90 0.56 17.76
N ASP A 11 -9.96 0.58 16.94
CA ASP A 11 -10.06 -0.28 15.77
C ASP A 11 -9.00 0.09 14.72
N ARG A 12 -8.76 1.39 14.51
CA ARG A 12 -7.68 1.88 13.62
C ARG A 12 -6.30 1.50 14.14
N GLU A 13 -6.07 1.60 15.45
CA GLU A 13 -4.81 1.22 16.08
C GLU A 13 -4.55 -0.28 15.91
N THR A 14 -5.56 -1.12 16.20
CA THR A 14 -5.50 -2.58 16.05
C THR A 14 -5.19 -3.00 14.61
N LEU A 15 -5.83 -2.36 13.63
CA LEU A 15 -5.54 -2.61 12.21
C LEU A 15 -4.11 -2.22 11.86
N ALA A 16 -3.68 -1.03 12.28
CA ALA A 16 -2.32 -0.54 12.01
C ALA A 16 -1.24 -1.42 12.67
N GLU A 17 -1.48 -1.94 13.87
CA GLU A 17 -0.61 -2.92 14.51
C GLU A 17 -0.49 -4.20 13.68
N SER A 18 -1.63 -4.70 13.17
CA SER A 18 -1.67 -5.87 12.29
C SER A 18 -0.96 -5.65 10.94
N MET A 19 -0.84 -4.40 10.48
CA MET A 19 -0.10 -4.07 9.24
C MET A 19 1.41 -4.23 9.38
N ILE A 20 1.99 -4.02 10.56
CA ILE A 20 3.44 -4.07 10.78
C ILE A 20 4.06 -5.40 10.33
N PRO A 21 3.59 -6.58 10.80
CA PRO A 21 4.17 -7.86 10.37
C PRO A 21 3.96 -8.12 8.88
N MET A 22 2.83 -7.67 8.29
CA MET A 22 2.56 -7.81 6.87
C MET A 22 3.53 -6.99 6.02
N ILE A 23 3.75 -5.72 6.34
CA ILE A 23 4.74 -4.85 5.69
C ILE A 23 6.13 -5.46 5.80
N GLY A 24 6.51 -5.93 6.99
CA GLY A 24 7.80 -6.59 7.21
C GLY A 24 7.95 -7.88 6.40
N SER A 25 6.89 -8.67 6.26
CA SER A 25 6.85 -9.89 5.46
C SER A 25 6.99 -9.58 3.96
N LEU A 26 6.28 -8.58 3.44
CA LEU A 26 6.39 -8.14 2.04
C LEU A 26 7.81 -7.70 1.70
N TYR A 27 8.45 -6.94 2.60
CA TYR A 27 9.82 -6.50 2.41
C TYR A 27 10.82 -7.67 2.40
N ARG A 28 10.74 -8.59 3.39
CA ARG A 28 11.72 -9.68 3.53
C ARG A 28 11.51 -10.83 2.55
N LYS A 29 10.27 -11.20 2.27
CA LYS A 29 9.94 -12.40 1.46
C LYS A 29 9.75 -12.08 -0.02
N LYS A 30 9.27 -10.88 -0.35
CA LYS A 30 8.92 -10.49 -1.71
C LYS A 30 9.75 -9.32 -2.24
N SER A 31 10.68 -8.79 -1.44
CA SER A 31 11.45 -7.57 -1.78
C SER A 31 10.54 -6.40 -2.20
N ILE A 32 9.36 -6.30 -1.57
CA ILE A 32 8.41 -5.21 -1.83
C ILE A 32 8.61 -4.11 -0.79
N ILE A 33 8.87 -2.90 -1.27
CA ILE A 33 8.91 -1.71 -0.43
C ILE A 33 7.53 -1.05 -0.50
N SER A 34 6.82 -1.07 0.62
CA SER A 34 5.52 -0.41 0.75
C SER A 34 5.68 1.06 1.16
N SER A 35 4.83 1.92 0.61
CA SER A 35 4.79 3.36 0.91
C SER A 35 3.35 3.89 0.95
N ILE A 36 3.16 5.06 1.54
CA ILE A 36 1.91 5.82 1.51
C ILE A 36 2.24 7.22 1.01
N TYR A 37 1.74 7.58 -0.18
CA TYR A 37 2.01 8.86 -0.83
C TYR A 37 3.51 9.20 -0.83
N GLY A 38 4.32 8.26 -1.31
CA GLY A 38 5.78 8.37 -1.40
C GLY A 38 6.54 8.24 -0.08
N ARG A 39 5.88 8.11 1.07
CA ARG A 39 6.53 7.88 2.38
C ARG A 39 6.69 6.39 2.63
N PRO A 40 7.91 5.83 2.70
CA PRO A 40 8.11 4.41 3.02
C PRO A 40 7.60 4.07 4.41
N VAL A 41 6.85 2.96 4.51
CA VAL A 41 6.23 2.51 5.76
C VAL A 41 6.92 1.30 6.41
N ILE A 42 8.02 0.83 5.85
CA ILE A 42 8.87 -0.20 6.45
C ILE A 42 9.54 0.33 7.73
N ASN A 43 9.64 -0.52 8.76
CA ASN A 43 10.24 -0.20 10.07
C ASN A 43 9.62 1.05 10.74
N ARG A 44 8.33 1.30 10.52
CA ARG A 44 7.58 2.39 11.15
C ARG A 44 6.75 1.87 12.32
N SER A 45 6.58 2.73 13.32
CA SER A 45 5.67 2.46 14.44
C SER A 45 4.21 2.54 13.99
N VAL A 46 3.29 1.99 14.79
CA VAL A 46 1.84 2.13 14.60
C VAL A 46 1.44 3.60 14.46
N ILE A 47 1.97 4.46 15.33
CA ILE A 47 1.71 5.89 15.33
C ILE A 47 2.21 6.55 14.04
N ASP A 48 3.40 6.19 13.55
CA ASP A 48 3.93 6.74 12.30
C ASP A 48 3.11 6.28 11.09
N LEU A 49 2.59 5.04 11.12
CA LEU A 49 1.72 4.52 10.08
C LEU A 49 0.40 5.29 10.05
N LEU A 50 -0.24 5.53 11.20
CA LEU A 50 -1.45 6.36 11.30
C LEU A 50 -1.20 7.79 10.84
N LYS A 51 -0.05 8.39 11.20
CA LYS A 51 0.35 9.72 10.72
C LYS A 51 0.54 9.75 9.21
N ALA A 52 1.13 8.71 8.61
CA ALA A 52 1.31 8.61 7.17
C ALA A 52 -0.03 8.59 6.43
N HIS A 53 -1.03 7.85 6.94
CA HIS A 53 -2.40 7.86 6.42
C HIS A 53 -3.05 9.24 6.53
N ARG A 54 -2.99 9.85 7.71
CA ARG A 54 -3.54 11.20 7.94
C ARG A 54 -2.87 12.27 7.09
N PHE A 55 -1.60 12.09 6.71
CA PHE A 55 -0.88 13.03 5.86
C PHE A 55 -1.53 13.17 4.47
N VAL A 56 -2.19 12.13 3.96
CA VAL A 56 -2.83 12.09 2.63
C VAL A 56 -3.87 13.19 2.43
N ARG A 57 -4.55 13.62 3.49
CA ARG A 57 -5.51 14.73 3.42
C ARG A 57 -4.93 16.04 2.87
N HIS A 58 -3.61 16.24 3.00
CA HIS A 58 -2.94 17.43 2.46
C HIS A 58 -2.63 17.29 0.96
N MET A 59 -2.75 16.08 0.39
CA MET A 59 -2.51 15.77 -1.01
C MET A 59 -3.84 15.63 -1.77
N GLU A 60 -4.80 14.87 -1.23
CA GLU A 60 -6.04 14.46 -1.93
C GLU A 60 -7.31 15.13 -1.40
N ASN A 61 -7.18 16.17 -0.57
CA ASN A 61 -8.26 16.87 0.13
C ASN A 61 -9.22 15.96 0.95
N THR A 62 -8.89 14.68 1.06
CA THR A 62 -9.67 13.61 1.69
C THR A 62 -8.76 12.79 2.60
N GLU A 63 -9.26 12.40 3.77
CA GLU A 63 -8.51 11.53 4.67
C GLU A 63 -8.45 10.11 4.10
N LEU A 64 -7.28 9.49 4.18
CA LEU A 64 -7.11 8.07 3.90
C LEU A 64 -7.15 7.31 5.23
N SER A 65 -8.02 6.32 5.35
CA SER A 65 -8.11 5.44 6.52
C SER A 65 -7.21 4.22 6.36
N VAL A 66 -6.72 3.69 7.48
CA VAL A 66 -6.05 2.37 7.52
C VAL A 66 -6.99 1.25 7.06
N GLN A 67 -8.29 1.43 7.22
CA GLN A 67 -9.31 0.49 6.73
C GLN A 67 -9.35 0.39 5.19
N GLU A 68 -8.91 1.45 4.49
CA GLU A 68 -8.86 1.45 3.02
C GLU A 68 -7.59 0.77 2.49
N THR A 69 -6.46 0.90 3.20
CA THR A 69 -5.17 0.33 2.77
C THR A 69 -4.94 -1.09 3.28
N PHE A 70 -5.56 -1.48 4.40
CA PHE A 70 -5.40 -2.81 4.99
C PHE A 70 -5.82 -3.95 4.04
N PRO A 71 -7.00 -3.90 3.36
CA PRO A 71 -7.38 -4.92 2.39
C PRO A 71 -6.40 -5.06 1.23
N ILE A 72 -5.83 -3.94 0.77
CA ILE A 72 -4.81 -3.91 -0.29
C ILE A 72 -3.55 -4.64 0.17
N LEU A 73 -3.09 -4.31 1.39
CA LEU A 73 -1.93 -4.94 1.98
C LEU A 73 -2.13 -6.46 2.12
N GLU A 74 -3.30 -6.88 2.62
CA GLU A 74 -3.67 -8.30 2.68
C GLU A 74 -3.63 -8.98 1.31
N ALA A 75 -4.24 -8.38 0.29
CA ALA A 75 -4.25 -8.93 -1.06
C ALA A 75 -2.81 -9.10 -1.59
N LEU A 76 -1.95 -8.08 -1.42
CA LEU A 76 -0.54 -8.14 -1.81
C LEU A 76 0.24 -9.28 -1.12
N THR A 77 -0.09 -9.61 0.13
CA THR A 77 0.53 -10.77 0.79
C THR A 77 0.15 -12.10 0.15
N LYS A 78 -1.03 -12.18 -0.49
CA LYS A 78 -1.55 -13.39 -1.14
C LYS A 78 -1.16 -13.50 -2.63
N MET A 79 -0.89 -12.38 -3.30
CA MET A 79 -0.52 -12.35 -4.73
C MET A 79 0.94 -12.74 -5.01
N GLU A 80 1.20 -13.32 -6.19
CA GLU A 80 2.56 -13.63 -6.67
C GLU A 80 3.23 -12.40 -7.32
N VAL A 81 3.57 -11.43 -6.47
CA VAL A 81 4.29 -10.20 -6.88
C VAL A 81 5.62 -10.14 -6.11
N ALA A 82 6.71 -9.82 -6.79
CA ALA A 82 8.03 -9.65 -6.17
C ALA A 82 8.78 -8.47 -6.79
N HIS A 83 9.75 -7.92 -6.07
CA HIS A 83 10.68 -6.87 -6.53
C HIS A 83 9.97 -5.60 -7.04
N ALA A 84 9.18 -4.96 -6.18
CA ALA A 84 8.43 -3.75 -6.54
C ALA A 84 8.39 -2.69 -5.43
N ARG A 85 8.25 -1.41 -5.81
CA ARG A 85 7.84 -0.33 -4.90
C ARG A 85 6.35 -0.07 -5.09
N ILE A 86 5.57 -0.28 -4.03
CA ILE A 86 4.12 -0.16 -4.07
C ILE A 86 3.68 0.97 -3.14
N ASP A 87 2.88 1.90 -3.65
CA ASP A 87 2.24 2.96 -2.88
C ASP A 87 0.80 2.55 -2.53
N LEU A 88 0.60 2.09 -1.30
CA LEU A 88 -0.68 1.63 -0.78
C LEU A 88 -1.71 2.76 -0.76
N GLY A 89 -1.27 3.98 -0.48
CA GLY A 89 -2.17 5.13 -0.39
C GLY A 89 -2.75 5.50 -1.74
N LYS A 90 -1.91 5.50 -2.78
CA LYS A 90 -2.37 5.78 -4.15
C LYS A 90 -3.27 4.66 -4.67
N LEU A 91 -2.93 3.40 -4.42
CA LEU A 91 -3.79 2.27 -4.79
C LEU A 91 -5.17 2.36 -4.13
N ALA A 92 -5.23 2.75 -2.85
CA ALA A 92 -6.50 2.93 -2.15
C ALA A 92 -7.35 4.05 -2.77
N VAL A 93 -6.75 5.20 -3.08
CA VAL A 93 -7.46 6.31 -3.71
C VAL A 93 -7.94 5.94 -5.11
N LYS A 94 -7.09 5.34 -5.94
CA LYS A 94 -7.48 4.85 -7.27
C LYS A 94 -8.60 3.82 -7.20
N PHE A 95 -8.52 2.87 -6.28
CA PHE A 95 -9.56 1.85 -6.12
C PHE A 95 -10.90 2.50 -5.76
N ARG A 96 -10.89 3.46 -4.83
CA ARG A 96 -12.07 4.25 -4.46
C ARG A 96 -12.64 5.04 -5.65
N GLU A 97 -11.80 5.66 -6.45
CA GLU A 97 -12.20 6.42 -7.65
C GLU A 97 -12.68 5.54 -8.79
N SER A 98 -12.19 4.30 -8.89
CA SER A 98 -12.61 3.34 -9.92
C SER A 98 -14.07 2.91 -9.77
N GLY A 99 -14.64 3.02 -8.56
CA GLY A 99 -15.97 2.51 -8.24
C GLY A 99 -16.08 0.98 -8.30
N SER A 100 -14.96 0.26 -8.48
CA SER A 100 -14.92 -1.19 -8.48
C SER A 100 -15.25 -1.75 -7.09
N SER A 101 -16.04 -2.82 -7.05
CA SER A 101 -16.29 -3.59 -5.82
C SER A 101 -15.30 -4.75 -5.66
N ASP A 102 -14.56 -5.11 -6.71
CA ASP A 102 -13.60 -6.22 -6.69
C ASP A 102 -12.17 -5.70 -6.60
N LEU A 103 -11.64 -5.73 -5.37
CA LEU A 103 -10.28 -5.31 -5.10
C LEU A 103 -9.24 -6.23 -5.75
N ASN A 104 -9.49 -7.54 -5.82
CA ASN A 104 -8.51 -8.48 -6.36
C ASN A 104 -8.39 -8.30 -7.87
N ALA A 105 -9.51 -8.16 -8.58
CA ALA A 105 -9.51 -7.87 -10.01
C ALA A 105 -8.80 -6.54 -10.31
N PHE A 106 -9.09 -5.48 -9.54
CA PHE A 106 -8.43 -4.19 -9.67
C PHE A 106 -6.91 -4.29 -9.47
N LEU A 107 -6.46 -4.99 -8.42
CA LEU A 107 -5.03 -5.17 -8.17
C LEU A 107 -4.36 -6.05 -9.22
N GLN A 108 -5.05 -7.07 -9.74
CA GLN A 108 -4.53 -7.87 -10.84
C GLN A 108 -4.33 -7.03 -12.11
N GLU A 109 -5.24 -6.12 -12.42
CA GLU A 109 -5.12 -5.22 -13.55
C GLU A 109 -3.98 -4.20 -13.36
N GLU A 110 -3.96 -3.51 -12.22
CA GLU A 110 -2.93 -2.49 -11.92
C GLU A 110 -1.53 -3.10 -11.79
N LEU A 111 -1.42 -4.35 -11.35
CA LEU A 111 -0.14 -5.05 -11.13
C LEU A 111 0.16 -6.09 -12.24
N ALA A 112 -0.63 -6.16 -13.30
CA ALA A 112 -0.46 -7.14 -14.38
C ALA A 112 0.94 -7.09 -15.01
N GLU A 113 1.54 -5.90 -15.10
CA GLU A 113 2.88 -5.73 -15.69
C GLU A 113 4.02 -6.28 -14.82
N ILE A 114 3.78 -6.52 -13.52
CA ILE A 114 4.77 -7.07 -12.57
C ILE A 114 4.45 -8.50 -12.11
N THR A 115 3.19 -8.92 -12.19
CA THR A 115 2.78 -10.30 -11.89
C THR A 115 3.32 -11.26 -12.95
N GLY A 116 3.99 -12.34 -12.54
CA GLY A 116 4.49 -13.38 -13.43
C GLY A 116 5.82 -13.10 -14.14
N LYS A 117 6.46 -11.95 -13.91
CA LYS A 117 7.87 -11.77 -14.28
C LYS A 117 8.73 -12.47 -13.22
N GLU A 118 9.19 -13.67 -13.54
CA GLU A 118 10.18 -14.36 -12.72
C GLU A 118 11.34 -13.43 -12.35
N ALA A 119 11.88 -13.63 -11.15
CA ALA A 119 13.01 -12.95 -10.54
C ALA A 119 14.35 -13.14 -11.31
N THR A 120 14.33 -13.07 -12.64
CA THR A 120 15.47 -13.27 -13.54
C THR A 120 16.24 -11.99 -13.84
N GLN A 121 15.88 -10.85 -13.24
CA GLN A 121 16.67 -9.62 -13.33
C GLN A 121 17.24 -9.23 -11.95
N PRO A 122 18.58 -9.06 -11.84
CA PRO A 122 19.23 -8.80 -10.57
C PRO A 122 18.90 -7.39 -10.06
N LEU A 123 18.47 -7.29 -8.80
CA LEU A 123 18.62 -6.22 -7.81
C LEU A 123 18.35 -4.73 -8.17
N ASN A 124 18.02 -4.39 -9.41
CA ASN A 124 17.91 -3.00 -9.89
C ASN A 124 16.59 -2.70 -10.62
N SER A 125 15.55 -3.51 -10.41
CA SER A 125 14.22 -3.20 -10.92
C SER A 125 13.54 -2.21 -9.97
N ASP A 126 13.91 -0.94 -10.09
CA ASP A 126 13.15 0.18 -9.54
C ASP A 126 11.82 0.31 -10.31
N VAL A 127 10.93 -0.67 -10.14
CA VAL A 127 9.54 -0.51 -10.57
C VAL A 127 8.89 0.38 -9.53
N VAL A 128 8.88 1.68 -9.82
CA VAL A 128 8.13 2.66 -9.05
C VAL A 128 6.79 2.86 -9.71
N LEU A 129 5.72 2.33 -9.11
CA LEU A 129 4.37 2.69 -9.48
C LEU A 129 4.08 4.13 -9.00
N TYR A 130 4.56 5.11 -9.78
CA TYR A 130 4.06 6.48 -9.73
C TYR A 130 2.84 6.57 -10.65
N GLY A 131 1.71 7.07 -10.12
CA GLY A 131 0.53 7.46 -10.88
C GLY A 131 0.73 8.68 -11.79
N PHE A 132 1.82 8.73 -12.55
CA PHE A 132 2.12 9.73 -13.58
C PHE A 132 2.66 9.03 -14.84
N GLY A 133 1.96 8.01 -15.31
CA GLY A 133 2.36 7.26 -16.51
C GLY A 133 3.71 6.54 -16.38
N ARG A 134 4.01 5.75 -17.40
CA ARG A 134 5.22 4.94 -17.54
C ARG A 134 6.45 5.84 -17.69
N ILE A 135 7.09 6.27 -16.59
CA ILE A 135 8.45 6.82 -16.68
C ILE A 135 9.43 5.67 -16.53
N GLY A 136 9.88 5.18 -17.68
CA GLY A 136 11.02 4.29 -17.77
C GLY A 136 12.28 4.92 -17.16
N ARG A 137 13.02 4.07 -16.46
CA ARG A 137 14.49 4.00 -16.30
C ARG A 137 15.27 5.31 -16.50
N LEU A 138 15.90 5.82 -15.43
CA LEU A 138 17.15 6.57 -15.56
C LEU A 138 18.30 5.55 -15.56
N LEU A 139 19.01 5.50 -16.69
CA LEU A 139 20.26 4.76 -16.88
C LEU A 139 21.42 5.47 -16.17
#